data_AF-A0A8I6WVJ9-F1
#
_entry.id   AF-A0A8I6WVJ9-F1
#
_cell.length_a   1.000
_cell.length_b   1.000
_cell.length_c   1.000
_cell.angle_alpha   90.00
_cell.angle_beta   90.00
_cell.angle_gamma   90.00
#
_symmetry.space_group_name_H-M   'P 1'
#
loop_
_entity.id
_entity.type
_entity.pdbx_description
1 polymer ?
#
loop_
_entity_poly.entity_id
_entity_poly.type
_entity_poly.pdbx_seq_one_letter_code
_entity_poly.pdbx_strand_id
1 'polypeptide(L)'
;MASSGSMTRPPCADQEDMSNIWREAELDKIKEKDVPTPPCWCGDVCKVKVSTDRKNSWIEGRRFFVCPNYAHDHARPTNAYEVPLLPPPLCKYFTWIDHEVREHIHEDQYRDCMWRQHIFNESLARAEERERREEKEHNKRDDERKCKEKEARQEERARKLARAHAAQAEDEAHDKKGKWPRTTK
;
A
#
# COMPACT_ATOMS: atom_id res chain seq x y z
N MET A 1 -12.75 28.09 6.29
CA MET A 1 -12.80 26.82 7.03
C MET A 1 -11.62 25.98 6.57
N ALA A 2 -10.53 25.98 7.33
CA ALA A 2 -9.32 25.26 7.02
C ALA A 2 -9.33 23.94 7.79
N SER A 3 -9.25 22.84 7.05
CA SER A 3 -9.26 21.48 7.56
C SER A 3 -8.09 21.27 8.52
N SER A 4 -8.39 20.80 9.72
CA SER A 4 -7.44 20.44 10.75
C SER A 4 -6.62 19.24 10.28
N GLY A 5 -5.47 19.51 9.66
CA GLY A 5 -4.45 18.50 9.39
C GLY A 5 -3.89 18.02 10.72
N SER A 6 -4.45 16.93 11.23
CA SER A 6 -3.87 16.18 12.34
C SER A 6 -2.44 15.82 11.96
N MET A 7 -1.46 16.41 12.64
CA MET A 7 -0.11 15.86 12.64
C MET A 7 -0.14 14.60 13.49
N THR A 8 -0.68 13.52 12.92
CA THR A 8 -0.42 12.18 13.41
C THR A 8 1.09 12.01 13.40
N ARG A 9 1.65 11.81 14.59
CA ARG A 9 3.04 11.39 14.79
C ARG A 9 3.42 10.35 13.73
N PRO A 10 4.64 10.39 13.16
CA PRO A 10 5.10 9.31 12.31
C PRO A 10 5.07 7.99 13.10
N PRO A 11 4.40 6.94 12.60
CA PRO A 11 4.24 5.65 13.30
C PRO A 11 5.50 4.76 13.21
N CYS A 12 6.67 5.38 13.08
CA CYS A 12 7.93 4.67 12.85
C CYS A 12 8.47 3.96 14.11
N ALA A 13 7.90 4.23 15.28
CA ALA A 13 8.23 3.56 16.55
C ALA A 13 7.14 2.57 17.02
N ASP A 14 6.15 2.28 16.17
CA ASP A 14 4.97 1.54 16.59
C ASP A 14 5.13 0.04 16.31
N GLN A 15 5.60 -0.67 17.34
CA GLN A 15 5.27 -2.05 17.74
C GLN A 15 5.53 -3.23 16.77
N GLU A 16 5.56 -3.05 15.45
CA GLU A 16 5.72 -4.13 14.47
C GLU A 16 7.20 -4.53 14.30
N ASP A 17 8.11 -3.56 14.24
CA ASP A 17 9.55 -3.81 14.06
C ASP A 17 10.20 -4.44 15.30
N MET A 18 9.59 -4.13 16.44
CA MET A 18 9.85 -4.76 17.72
C MET A 18 9.69 -6.28 17.68
N SER A 19 8.81 -6.84 16.84
CA SER A 19 8.65 -8.30 16.77
C SER A 19 9.90 -9.06 16.26
N ASN A 20 10.76 -8.42 15.46
CA ASN A 20 12.02 -9.01 14.98
C ASN A 20 13.14 -8.84 16.01
N ILE A 21 13.24 -7.64 16.60
CA ILE A 21 14.19 -7.33 17.68
C ILE A 21 14.05 -8.34 18.83
N TRP A 22 12.83 -8.79 19.13
CA TRP A 22 12.56 -9.62 20.31
C TRP A 22 12.79 -11.12 20.07
N ARG A 23 12.80 -11.55 18.80
CA ARG A 23 13.18 -12.92 18.42
C ARG A 23 14.68 -13.16 18.59
N GLU A 24 15.50 -12.14 18.28
CA GLU A 24 16.95 -12.25 18.33
C GLU A 24 17.49 -11.99 19.75
N ALA A 25 16.72 -11.31 20.60
CA ALA A 25 17.08 -10.98 21.97
C ALA A 25 17.25 -12.21 22.88
N GLU A 26 18.37 -12.27 23.59
CA GLU A 26 18.71 -13.34 24.53
C GLU A 26 18.24 -13.03 25.95
N LEU A 27 17.95 -14.08 26.73
CA LEU A 27 17.62 -13.94 28.16
C LEU A 27 18.86 -13.54 28.96
N ASP A 28 18.75 -12.50 29.79
CA ASP A 28 19.82 -12.08 30.69
C ASP A 28 19.86 -12.97 31.94
N LYS A 29 20.49 -14.14 31.82
CA LYS A 29 20.60 -15.14 32.89
C LYS A 29 21.37 -14.64 34.12
N ILE A 30 22.16 -13.56 33.98
CA ILE A 30 23.07 -13.07 35.02
C ILE A 30 22.33 -12.08 35.94
N LYS A 31 21.37 -11.31 35.42
CA LYS A 31 20.76 -10.18 36.16
C LYS A 31 19.28 -10.32 36.48
N GLU A 32 18.64 -11.45 36.16
CA GLU A 32 17.27 -11.76 36.63
C GLU A 32 17.15 -11.70 38.17
N LYS A 33 18.24 -11.87 38.92
CA LYS A 33 18.21 -11.90 40.39
C LYS A 33 18.27 -10.53 41.08
N ASP A 34 18.79 -9.50 40.41
CA ASP A 34 19.16 -8.23 41.06
C ASP A 34 18.25 -7.05 40.70
N VAL A 35 17.39 -7.19 39.68
CA VAL A 35 16.50 -6.11 39.24
C VAL A 35 15.06 -6.42 39.67
N PRO A 36 14.39 -5.55 40.47
CA PRO A 36 12.98 -5.73 40.81
C PRO A 36 12.15 -5.74 39.53
N THR A 37 11.66 -6.91 39.19
CA THR A 37 11.00 -7.14 37.90
C THR A 37 9.50 -6.88 38.05
N PRO A 38 8.92 -5.95 37.26
CA PRO A 38 7.51 -5.61 37.38
C PRO A 38 6.62 -6.81 36.97
N PRO A 39 5.44 -6.96 37.60
CA PRO A 39 4.43 -7.87 37.08
C PRO A 39 3.93 -7.35 35.73
N CYS A 40 3.74 -8.26 34.78
CA CYS A 40 3.09 -7.93 33.53
C CYS A 40 1.57 -7.77 33.72
N TRP A 41 0.85 -7.39 32.66
CA TRP A 41 -0.63 -7.33 32.69
C TRP A 41 -1.32 -8.67 32.98
N CYS A 42 -0.61 -9.79 32.81
CA CYS A 42 -1.12 -11.12 33.14
C CYS A 42 -0.89 -11.51 34.61
N GLY A 43 -0.21 -10.68 35.39
CA GLY A 43 0.16 -10.96 36.79
C GLY A 43 1.45 -11.76 36.96
N ASP A 44 1.99 -12.36 35.89
CA ASP A 44 3.29 -13.04 35.92
C ASP A 44 4.45 -12.06 36.00
N VAL A 45 5.54 -12.49 36.63
CA VAL A 45 6.80 -11.73 36.68
C VAL A 45 7.42 -11.69 35.29
N CYS A 46 7.81 -10.50 34.82
CA CYS A 46 8.48 -10.35 33.53
C CYS A 46 9.84 -11.08 33.48
N LYS A 47 10.35 -11.31 32.28
CA LYS A 47 11.73 -11.74 32.03
C LYS A 47 12.56 -10.57 31.54
N VAL A 48 13.84 -10.57 31.86
CA VAL A 48 14.79 -9.60 31.33
C VAL A 48 15.40 -10.16 30.05
N LYS A 49 15.30 -9.42 28.96
CA LYS A 49 15.97 -9.71 27.70
C LYS A 49 16.96 -8.60 27.34
N VAL A 50 18.01 -8.97 26.63
CA VAL A 50 18.98 -8.05 26.03
C VAL A 50 18.85 -8.13 24.52
N SER A 51 18.70 -6.98 23.87
CA SER A 51 18.75 -6.93 22.41
C SER A 51 20.15 -7.24 21.91
N THR A 52 20.25 -8.19 20.99
CA THR A 52 21.49 -8.59 20.29
C THR A 52 21.48 -8.13 18.83
N ASP A 53 20.47 -7.33 18.44
CA ASP A 53 20.26 -6.90 17.06
C ASP A 53 21.35 -5.91 16.61
N ARG A 54 22.32 -6.44 15.87
CA ARG A 54 23.44 -5.66 15.30
C ARG A 54 23.03 -4.69 14.20
N LYS A 55 21.83 -4.84 13.62
CA LYS A 55 21.34 -3.92 12.58
C LYS A 55 20.86 -2.62 13.19
N ASN A 56 20.41 -2.67 14.43
CA ASN A 56 19.92 -1.54 15.18
C ASN A 56 20.90 -1.18 16.30
N SER A 57 21.96 -0.44 15.96
CA SER A 57 22.97 0.09 16.89
C SER A 57 22.38 0.77 18.12
N TRP A 58 21.21 1.38 17.95
CA TRP A 58 20.51 2.12 18.97
C TRP A 58 19.75 1.22 19.97
N ILE A 59 19.55 -0.06 19.65
CA ILE A 59 18.86 -1.06 20.47
C ILE A 59 19.85 -2.10 21.00
N GLU A 60 20.92 -2.38 20.26
CA GLU A 60 21.97 -3.34 20.62
C GLU A 60 22.48 -3.12 22.06
N GLY A 61 22.48 -4.19 22.86
CA GLY A 61 22.96 -4.18 24.25
C GLY A 61 21.97 -3.61 25.27
N ARG A 62 20.79 -3.12 24.85
CA ARG A 62 19.78 -2.60 25.78
C ARG A 62 18.95 -3.69 26.40
N ARG A 63 18.57 -3.47 27.67
CA ARG A 63 17.77 -4.41 28.45
C ARG A 63 16.33 -3.96 28.55
N PHE A 64 15.42 -4.92 28.45
CA PHE A 64 13.99 -4.69 28.55
C PHE A 64 13.30 -5.83 29.30
N PHE A 65 12.20 -5.49 29.97
CA PHE A 65 11.27 -6.45 30.53
C PHE A 65 10.29 -6.90 29.46
N VAL A 66 10.03 -8.20 29.40
CA VAL A 66 9.06 -8.82 28.49
C VAL A 66 8.26 -9.88 29.24
N CYS A 67 6.98 -10.04 28.92
CA CYS A 67 6.17 -11.09 29.53
C CYS A 67 6.71 -12.50 29.19
N PRO A 68 6.67 -13.48 30.12
CA PRO A 68 6.97 -14.87 29.81
C PRO A 68 6.11 -15.47 28.70
N ASN A 69 4.86 -15.03 28.57
CA ASN A 69 3.92 -15.42 27.51
C ASN A 69 3.81 -14.32 26.43
N TYR A 70 4.96 -13.80 25.98
CA TYR A 70 4.97 -12.75 24.98
C TYR A 70 4.57 -13.27 23.59
N ALA A 71 3.70 -12.50 22.92
CA ALA A 71 3.04 -12.85 21.66
C ALA A 71 3.96 -13.29 20.50
N HIS A 72 5.26 -13.00 20.56
CA HIS A 72 6.22 -13.34 19.50
C HIS A 72 7.39 -14.21 19.97
N ASP A 73 7.38 -14.67 21.23
CA ASP A 73 8.44 -15.51 21.83
C ASP A 73 7.97 -16.94 22.11
N HIS A 74 6.97 -17.41 21.36
CA HIS A 74 6.51 -18.79 21.49
C HIS A 74 7.57 -19.73 20.93
N ALA A 75 7.99 -20.69 21.75
CA ALA A 75 8.71 -21.85 21.25
C ALA A 75 7.93 -22.43 20.08
N ARG A 76 8.59 -22.60 18.93
CA ARG A 76 7.97 -23.26 17.79
C ARG A 76 7.54 -24.65 18.26
N PRO A 77 6.24 -25.02 18.12
CA PRO A 77 5.80 -26.35 18.48
C PRO A 77 6.63 -27.38 17.71
N THR A 78 7.19 -28.36 18.41
CA THR A 78 7.97 -29.44 17.78
C THR A 78 7.05 -30.43 17.07
N ASN A 79 5.80 -30.54 17.53
CA ASN A 79 4.76 -31.36 16.92
C ASN A 79 3.38 -30.67 17.02
N ALA A 80 2.40 -31.17 16.26
CA ALA A 80 1.05 -30.62 16.21
C ALA A 80 0.25 -30.81 17.52
N TYR A 81 0.71 -31.70 18.41
CA TYR A 81 0.05 -32.01 19.69
C TYR A 81 0.51 -31.08 20.83
N GLU A 82 1.63 -30.37 20.65
CA GLU A 82 2.15 -29.35 21.57
C GLU A 82 1.41 -28.01 21.45
N VAL A 83 0.52 -27.86 20.47
CA VAL A 83 -0.31 -26.66 20.31
C VAL A 83 -1.54 -26.81 21.22
N PRO A 84 -1.62 -26.10 22.35
CA PRO A 84 -2.81 -26.16 23.19
C PRO A 84 -4.05 -25.70 22.40
N LEU A 85 -5.17 -26.40 22.59
CA LEU A 85 -6.45 -26.11 21.92
C LEU A 85 -6.96 -24.68 22.20
N LEU A 86 -6.47 -24.05 23.27
CA LEU A 86 -6.65 -22.65 23.58
C LEU A 86 -5.27 -22.03 23.81
N PRO A 87 -4.77 -21.17 22.90
CA PRO A 87 -3.52 -20.49 23.14
C PRO A 87 -3.66 -19.58 24.38
N PRO A 88 -2.71 -19.60 25.32
CA PRO A 88 -2.77 -18.72 26.49
C PRO A 88 -2.84 -17.25 26.03
N PRO A 89 -3.57 -16.37 26.75
CA PRO A 89 -3.76 -14.98 26.32
C PRO A 89 -2.42 -14.30 26.14
N LEU A 90 -2.13 -13.91 24.90
CA LEU A 90 -0.84 -13.35 24.52
C LEU A 90 -0.67 -12.00 25.20
N CYS A 91 0.35 -11.89 26.06
CA CYS A 91 0.67 -10.62 26.68
C CYS A 91 1.59 -9.82 25.75
N LYS A 92 1.26 -8.56 25.50
CA LYS A 92 2.14 -7.65 24.74
C LYS A 92 2.93 -6.69 25.63
N TYR A 93 2.94 -6.93 26.94
CA TYR A 93 3.64 -6.07 27.88
C TYR A 93 5.15 -6.10 27.62
N PHE A 94 5.71 -4.91 27.46
CA PHE A 94 7.15 -4.67 27.42
C PHE A 94 7.45 -3.31 28.03
N THR A 95 8.64 -3.18 28.63
CA THR A 95 9.17 -1.87 28.99
C THR A 95 10.70 -1.91 28.99
N TRP A 96 11.33 -0.81 28.59
CA TRP A 96 12.78 -0.67 28.69
C TRP A 96 13.21 -0.59 30.16
N ILE A 97 14.35 -1.19 30.48
CA ILE A 97 14.98 -1.10 31.82
C ILE A 97 15.92 0.10 31.83
N ASP A 98 16.73 0.21 30.79
CA ASP A 98 17.70 1.27 30.62
C ASP A 98 17.02 2.47 29.91
N HIS A 99 16.40 3.36 30.70
CA HIS A 99 15.83 4.62 30.18
C HIS A 99 16.90 5.69 29.88
N GLU A 100 18.13 5.50 30.38
CA GLU A 100 19.27 6.36 30.07
C GLU A 100 19.83 6.06 28.69
N VAL A 101 19.15 6.64 27.71
CA VAL A 101 19.55 6.60 26.32
C VAL A 101 20.65 7.63 26.08
N ARG A 102 21.85 7.18 25.69
CA ARG A 102 22.93 8.10 25.29
C ARG A 102 22.49 8.93 24.08
N GLU A 103 22.79 10.24 24.05
CA GLU A 103 22.31 11.17 23.01
C GLU A 103 22.49 10.70 21.56
N HIS A 104 23.63 10.10 21.20
CA HIS A 104 23.88 9.57 19.85
C HIS A 104 22.83 8.53 19.37
N ILE A 105 22.19 7.83 20.30
CA ILE A 105 21.12 6.87 19.98
C ILE A 105 19.84 7.60 19.57
N HIS A 106 19.53 8.75 20.18
CA HIS A 106 18.37 9.53 19.76
C HIS A 106 18.53 10.05 18.33
N GLU A 107 19.75 10.43 17.94
CA GLU A 107 20.03 10.81 16.56
C GLU A 107 19.86 9.64 15.59
N ASP A 108 20.37 8.46 15.94
CA ASP A 108 20.23 7.26 15.11
C ASP A 108 18.76 6.83 14.96
N GLN A 109 17.97 6.86 16.03
CA GLN A 109 16.52 6.62 16.00
C GLN A 109 15.82 7.61 15.06
N TYR A 110 16.16 8.90 15.15
CA TYR A 110 15.58 9.94 14.31
C TYR A 110 15.95 9.74 12.84
N ARG A 111 17.22 9.42 12.54
CA ARG A 111 17.69 9.13 11.18
C ARG A 111 16.95 7.95 10.56
N ASP A 112 16.79 6.85 11.32
CA ASP A 112 16.06 5.68 10.85
C ASP A 112 14.58 5.99 10.60
N CYS A 113 13.91 6.69 11.53
CA CYS A 113 12.52 7.13 11.32
C CYS A 113 12.38 8.01 10.06
N MET A 114 13.29 8.96 9.86
CA MET A 114 13.29 9.85 8.69
C MET A 114 13.54 9.08 7.40
N TRP A 115 14.46 8.11 7.40
CA TRP A 115 14.74 7.26 6.24
C TRP A 115 13.52 6.41 5.85
N ARG A 116 12.83 5.82 6.84
CA ARG A 116 11.59 5.06 6.60
C ARG A 116 10.48 5.94 6.03
N GLN A 117 10.31 7.13 6.60
CA GLN A 117 9.34 8.10 6.10
C GLN A 117 9.65 8.51 4.66
N HIS A 118 10.94 8.70 4.33
CA HIS A 118 11.36 8.99 2.97
C HIS A 118 11.00 7.86 2.00
N ILE A 119 11.31 6.61 2.33
CA ILE A 119 10.98 5.44 1.49
C ILE A 119 9.47 5.30 1.28
N PHE A 120 8.70 5.50 2.35
CA PHE A 120 7.25 5.44 2.27
C PHE A 120 6.70 6.50 1.31
N ASN A 121 7.14 7.75 1.48
CA ASN A 121 6.74 8.86 0.62
C ASN A 121 7.18 8.65 -0.85
N GLU A 122 8.39 8.13 -1.07
CA GLU A 122 8.86 7.80 -2.42
C GLU A 122 7.98 6.71 -3.06
N SER A 123 7.59 5.71 -2.28
CA SER A 123 6.71 4.63 -2.74
C SER A 123 5.33 5.14 -3.14
N LEU A 124 4.75 6.07 -2.37
CA LEU A 124 3.50 6.75 -2.71
C LEU A 124 3.65 7.58 -3.98
N ALA A 125 4.70 8.39 -4.10
CA ALA A 125 4.95 9.21 -5.29
C ALA A 125 5.05 8.35 -6.57
N ARG A 126 5.71 7.18 -6.48
CA ARG A 126 5.79 6.22 -7.59
C ARG A 126 4.43 5.60 -7.92
N ALA A 127 3.56 5.38 -6.94
CA ALA A 127 2.22 4.86 -7.16
C ALA A 127 1.33 5.88 -7.88
N GLU A 128 1.32 7.12 -7.40
CA GLU A 128 0.60 8.23 -8.05
C GLU A 128 1.09 8.48 -9.48
N GLU A 129 2.39 8.34 -9.73
CA GLU A 129 2.93 8.44 -11.09
C GLU A 129 2.43 7.31 -12.00
N ARG A 130 2.34 6.08 -11.51
CA ARG A 130 1.78 4.96 -12.28
C ARG A 130 0.32 5.20 -12.61
N GLU A 131 -0.49 5.60 -11.62
CA GLU A 131 -1.91 5.90 -11.81
C GLU A 131 -2.12 7.00 -12.87
N ARG A 132 -1.33 8.08 -12.81
CA ARG A 132 -1.36 9.16 -13.80
C ARG A 132 -0.98 8.70 -15.21
N ARG A 133 -0.05 7.73 -15.33
CA ARG A 133 0.32 7.15 -16.64
C ARG A 133 -0.81 6.29 -17.18
N GLU A 134 -1.42 5.47 -16.33
CA GLU A 134 -2.57 4.62 -16.68
C GLU A 134 -3.78 5.45 -17.09
N GLU A 135 -4.08 6.55 -16.38
CA GLU A 135 -5.16 7.48 -16.74
C GLU A 135 -4.92 8.13 -18.11
N LYS A 136 -3.69 8.59 -18.39
CA LYS A 136 -3.33 9.14 -19.70
C LYS A 136 -3.47 8.12 -20.81
N GLU A 137 -3.06 6.87 -20.59
CA GLU A 137 -3.23 5.80 -21.56
C GLU A 137 -4.71 5.46 -21.80
N HIS A 138 -5.50 5.41 -20.73
CA HIS A 138 -6.94 5.17 -20.83
C HIS A 138 -7.62 6.27 -21.63
N ASN A 139 -7.37 7.54 -21.29
CA ASN A 139 -7.94 8.68 -21.99
C ASN A 139 -7.54 8.69 -23.48
N LYS A 140 -6.27 8.36 -23.79
CA LYS A 140 -5.81 8.23 -25.17
C LYS A 140 -6.60 7.15 -25.93
N ARG A 141 -6.82 5.97 -25.34
CA ARG A 141 -7.60 4.88 -25.96
C ARG A 141 -9.05 5.28 -26.19
N ASP A 142 -9.64 6.03 -25.26
CA ASP A 142 -11.00 6.54 -25.39
C ASP A 142 -11.12 7.60 -26.48
N ASP A 143 -10.15 8.51 -26.57
CA ASP A 143 -10.12 9.54 -27.61
C ASP A 143 -9.92 8.91 -29.00
N GLU A 144 -9.05 7.91 -29.14
CA GLU A 144 -8.91 7.12 -30.36
C GLU A 144 -10.22 6.43 -30.75
N ARG A 145 -10.96 5.87 -29.79
CA ARG A 145 -12.27 5.26 -30.02
C ARG A 145 -13.29 6.28 -30.52
N LYS A 146 -13.35 7.45 -29.87
CA LYS A 146 -14.24 8.55 -30.28
C LYS A 146 -13.90 9.08 -31.67
N CYS A 147 -12.62 9.18 -32.02
CA CYS A 147 -12.18 9.59 -33.36
C CYS A 147 -12.63 8.58 -34.43
N LYS A 148 -12.38 7.28 -34.22
CA LYS A 148 -12.82 6.22 -35.14
C LYS A 148 -14.33 6.19 -35.32
N GLU A 149 -15.09 6.39 -34.25
CA GLU A 149 -16.55 6.44 -34.32
C GLU A 149 -17.05 7.65 -35.13
N LYS A 150 -16.44 8.83 -34.93
CA LYS A 150 -16.77 10.03 -35.72
C LYS A 150 -16.47 9.83 -37.20
N GLU A 151 -15.32 9.24 -37.52
CA GLU A 151 -14.92 8.91 -38.89
C GLU A 151 -15.91 7.94 -39.55
N ALA A 152 -16.26 6.83 -38.87
CA ALA A 152 -17.25 5.87 -39.36
C ALA A 152 -18.63 6.51 -39.61
N ARG A 153 -19.07 7.43 -38.73
CA ARG A 153 -20.32 8.19 -38.94
C ARG A 153 -20.23 9.13 -40.15
N GLN A 154 -19.09 9.75 -40.40
CA GLN A 154 -18.89 10.60 -41.58
C GLN A 154 -18.87 9.77 -42.88
N GLU A 155 -18.21 8.62 -42.86
CA GLU A 155 -18.21 7.67 -43.98
C GLU A 155 -19.63 7.16 -44.28
N GLU A 156 -20.41 6.81 -43.25
CA GLU A 156 -21.80 6.40 -43.44
C GLU A 156 -22.65 7.52 -44.06
N ARG A 157 -22.46 8.77 -43.63
CA ARG A 157 -23.12 9.94 -44.22
C ARG A 157 -22.72 10.12 -45.68
N ALA A 158 -21.43 10.03 -46.00
CA ALA A 158 -20.93 10.13 -47.37
C ALA A 158 -21.52 9.03 -48.27
N ARG A 159 -21.61 7.79 -47.75
CA ARG A 159 -22.23 6.67 -48.46
C ARG A 159 -23.71 6.89 -48.72
N LYS A 160 -24.46 7.44 -47.76
CA LYS A 160 -25.87 7.80 -47.95
C LYS A 160 -26.04 8.91 -48.98
N LEU A 161 -25.19 9.94 -48.94
CA LEU A 161 -25.19 11.02 -49.93
C LEU A 161 -24.86 10.52 -51.34
N ALA A 162 -23.86 9.65 -51.48
CA ALA A 162 -23.50 9.05 -52.77
C ALA A 162 -24.66 8.24 -53.36
N ARG A 163 -25.38 7.46 -52.53
CA ARG A 163 -26.59 6.74 -52.97
C ARG A 163 -27.70 7.68 -53.40
N ALA A 164 -27.93 8.76 -52.67
CA ALA A 164 -28.93 9.76 -53.04
C ALA A 164 -28.59 10.45 -54.36
N HIS A 165 -27.32 10.82 -54.57
CA HIS A 165 -26.86 11.39 -55.84
C HIS A 165 -26.99 10.42 -57.02
N ALA A 166 -26.68 9.13 -56.81
CA ALA A 166 -26.85 8.11 -57.84
C ALA A 166 -28.32 7.95 -58.23
N ALA A 167 -29.23 7.90 -57.26
CA ALA A 167 -30.67 7.83 -57.51
C ALA A 167 -31.18 9.06 -58.28
N GLN A 168 -30.75 10.27 -57.89
CA GLN A 168 -31.11 11.50 -58.61
C GLN A 168 -30.61 11.50 -60.06
N ALA A 169 -29.39 11.03 -60.30
CA ALA A 169 -28.84 10.93 -61.66
C ALA A 169 -29.62 9.90 -62.51
N GLU A 170 -30.08 8.80 -61.92
CA GLU A 170 -30.94 7.81 -62.57
C GLU A 170 -32.32 8.39 -62.91
N ASP A 171 -32.96 9.08 -61.96
CA ASP A 171 -34.26 9.75 -62.16
C ASP A 171 -34.17 10.82 -63.26
N GLU A 172 -33.14 11.69 -63.22
CA GLU A 172 -32.91 12.68 -64.28
C GLU A 172 -32.67 12.04 -65.65
N ALA A 173 -31.96 10.90 -65.68
CA ALA A 173 -31.72 10.17 -66.92
C ALA A 173 -33.00 9.52 -67.46
N HIS A 174 -33.90 9.07 -66.58
CA HIS A 174 -35.20 8.54 -66.94
C HIS A 174 -36.14 9.64 -67.46
N ASP A 175 -36.20 10.80 -66.79
CA ASP A 175 -37.04 11.92 -67.20
C ASP A 175 -36.66 12.51 -68.56
N LYS A 176 -35.35 12.54 -68.88
CA LYS A 176 -34.87 12.96 -70.22
C LYS A 176 -35.35 12.04 -71.34
N LYS A 177 -35.69 10.77 -71.04
CA LYS A 177 -36.19 9.79 -72.02
C LYS A 177 -37.72 9.81 -72.17
N GLY A 178 -38.46 10.53 -71.31
CA GLY A 178 -39.92 10.45 -71.21
C GLY A 178 -40.75 11.48 -72.00
N LYS A 179 -40.15 12.43 -72.73
CA LYS A 179 -40.92 13.40 -73.54
C LYS A 179 -41.40 12.75 -74.85
N TRP A 180 -42.57 12.14 -74.82
CA TRP A 180 -43.30 11.71 -76.02
C TRP A 180 -43.70 12.92 -76.89
N PRO A 181 -43.54 12.86 -78.21
CA PRO A 181 -43.93 13.96 -79.09
C PRO A 181 -45.45 14.15 -79.04
N ARG A 182 -45.91 15.37 -78.73
CA ARG A 182 -47.33 15.72 -78.85
C ARG A 182 -47.71 15.77 -80.33
N THR A 183 -48.52 14.83 -80.76
CA THR A 183 -49.12 14.81 -82.09
C THR A 183 -50.15 15.95 -82.22
N THR A 184 -49.85 16.92 -83.07
CA THR A 184 -50.81 17.94 -83.52
C THR A 184 -51.55 17.40 -84.76
N LYS A 185 -52.89 17.41 -84.71
CA LYS A 185 -53.79 17.09 -85.82
C LYS A 185 -53.82 18.20 -86.86
#